data_AF-A0ABD0L013-F1
#
_entry.id   AF-A0ABD0L013-F1
#
_cell.length_a   1.000
_cell.length_b   1.000
_cell.length_c   1.000
_cell.angle_alpha   90.00
_cell.angle_beta   90.00
_cell.angle_gamma   90.00
#
_symmetry.space_group_name_H-M   'P 1'
#
loop_
_entity.id
_entity.type
_entity.pdbx_description
1 polymer ?
#
loop_
_entity_poly.entity_id
_entity_poly.type
_entity_poly.pdbx_seq_one_letter_code
_entity_poly.pdbx_strand_id
1 'polypeptide(L)'
;MFHMKKIKMTCNSKCIDECSKHAGCVAVDFCVKCRQTEPKDQSAYNICHMYGESFVSGGRRDDKWETTIILPKLEKQVVLNNTRVVGVERSFAEPTSVRTERDCFDKCLGDLFCVAFTFCTCPTKAQKCTLYSDVRMSLVEERGTSTHFISRRVQSSSDVYT
;
A
#
# COMPACT_ATOMS: atom_id res chain seq x y z
N MET A 1 -19.13 9.84 2.87
CA MET A 1 -18.15 8.78 3.21
C MET A 1 -18.14 7.77 2.06
N PHE A 2 -16.99 7.50 1.43
CA PHE A 2 -16.91 6.50 0.35
C PHE A 2 -16.66 5.13 0.96
N HIS A 3 -17.60 4.20 0.74
CA HIS A 3 -17.49 2.81 1.17
C HIS A 3 -16.85 1.96 0.07
N MET A 4 -16.52 0.71 0.40
CA MET A 4 -16.00 -0.23 -0.58
C MET A 4 -16.98 -0.41 -1.76
N LYS A 5 -16.51 -0.22 -2.99
CA LYS A 5 -17.29 -0.41 -4.22
C LYS A 5 -16.62 -1.46 -5.11
N LYS A 6 -17.42 -2.35 -5.72
CA LYS A 6 -16.95 -3.39 -6.63
C LYS A 6 -17.44 -3.12 -8.05
N ILE A 7 -16.54 -3.13 -9.03
CA ILE A 7 -16.88 -2.91 -10.44
C ILE A 7 -16.20 -3.95 -11.30
N LYS A 8 -16.91 -4.48 -12.31
CA LYS A 8 -16.30 -5.37 -13.30
C LYS A 8 -15.39 -4.57 -14.24
N MET A 9 -14.10 -4.87 -14.25
CA MET A 9 -13.06 -4.18 -15.01
C MET A 9 -12.03 -5.19 -15.53
N THR A 10 -11.58 -5.01 -16.77
CA THR A 10 -10.70 -5.99 -17.46
C THR A 10 -9.20 -5.77 -17.22
N CYS A 11 -8.79 -4.64 -16.64
CA CYS A 11 -7.39 -4.35 -16.36
C CYS A 11 -7.24 -3.37 -15.19
N ASN A 12 -6.10 -3.45 -14.49
CA ASN A 12 -5.82 -2.65 -13.30
C ASN A 12 -5.80 -1.13 -13.59
N SER A 13 -5.24 -0.70 -14.72
CA SER A 13 -5.18 0.73 -15.07
C SER A 13 -6.56 1.38 -15.08
N LYS A 14 -7.57 0.74 -15.69
CA LYS A 14 -8.95 1.24 -15.69
C LYS A 14 -9.57 1.29 -14.29
N CYS A 15 -9.18 0.38 -13.40
CA CYS A 15 -9.61 0.38 -12.00
C CYS A 15 -9.07 1.62 -11.26
N ILE A 16 -7.79 1.94 -11.47
CA ILE A 16 -7.15 3.14 -10.92
C ILE A 16 -7.79 4.41 -11.52
N ASP A 17 -8.00 4.46 -12.83
CA ASP A 17 -8.63 5.60 -13.51
C ASP A 17 -10.04 5.86 -12.96
N GLU A 18 -10.82 4.81 -12.76
CA GLU A 18 -12.17 4.92 -12.21
C GLU A 18 -12.13 5.40 -10.76
N CYS A 19 -11.30 4.80 -9.91
CA CYS A 19 -11.10 5.26 -8.53
C CYS A 19 -10.66 6.73 -8.47
N SER A 20 -9.84 7.18 -9.42
CA SER A 20 -9.37 8.57 -9.48
C SER A 20 -10.53 9.55 -9.64
N LYS A 21 -11.59 9.20 -10.39
CA LYS A 21 -12.79 10.03 -10.58
C LYS A 21 -13.69 10.11 -9.33
N HIS A 22 -13.65 9.15 -8.42
CA HIS A 22 -14.48 9.13 -7.21
C HIS A 22 -13.77 9.87 -6.07
N ALA A 23 -14.29 11.00 -5.60
CA ALA A 23 -13.63 11.87 -4.62
C ALA A 23 -13.09 11.13 -3.38
N GLY A 24 -13.85 10.17 -2.84
CA GLY A 24 -13.45 9.41 -1.65
C GLY A 24 -12.72 8.09 -1.90
N CYS A 25 -12.41 7.73 -3.15
CA CYS A 25 -11.65 6.51 -3.44
C CYS A 25 -10.14 6.80 -3.42
N VAL A 26 -9.39 6.07 -2.60
CA VAL A 26 -7.95 6.27 -2.39
C VAL A 26 -7.11 5.02 -2.63
N ALA A 27 -7.74 3.87 -2.81
CA ALA A 27 -7.03 2.63 -3.08
C ALA A 27 -7.89 1.69 -3.91
N VAL A 28 -7.22 0.80 -4.63
CA VAL A 28 -7.86 -0.28 -5.36
C VAL A 28 -7.18 -1.61 -5.14
N ASP A 29 -7.94 -2.71 -5.18
CA ASP A 29 -7.40 -4.05 -5.37
C ASP A 29 -7.85 -4.60 -6.72
N PHE A 30 -6.91 -5.19 -7.44
CA PHE A 30 -7.16 -5.87 -8.70
C PHE A 30 -6.47 -7.23 -8.71
N CYS A 31 -7.19 -8.30 -9.07
CA CYS A 31 -6.57 -9.62 -9.10
C CYS A 31 -5.78 -9.84 -10.39
N VAL A 32 -4.46 -9.76 -10.30
CA VAL A 32 -3.55 -9.93 -11.44
C VAL A 32 -3.21 -11.40 -11.73
N LYS A 33 -3.24 -12.28 -10.72
CA LYS A 33 -2.92 -13.72 -10.89
C LYS A 33 -4.13 -14.65 -10.92
N CYS A 34 -5.35 -14.19 -10.59
CA CYS A 34 -6.51 -15.08 -10.49
C CYS A 34 -6.90 -15.75 -11.82
N ARG A 35 -6.60 -15.13 -12.96
CA ARG A 35 -6.91 -15.67 -14.29
C ARG A 35 -6.15 -16.96 -14.61
N GLN A 36 -5.03 -17.22 -13.92
CA GLN A 36 -4.13 -18.33 -14.23
C GLN A 36 -4.47 -19.62 -13.46
N THR A 37 -5.24 -19.55 -12.36
CA THR A 37 -5.38 -20.68 -11.44
C THR A 37 -6.70 -21.43 -11.49
N GLU A 38 -7.80 -20.83 -11.98
CA GLU A 38 -9.12 -21.48 -11.96
C GLU A 38 -10.00 -21.13 -13.18
N PRO A 39 -10.29 -22.08 -14.07
CA PRO A 39 -11.08 -21.83 -15.29
C PRO A 39 -12.58 -21.63 -15.06
N LYS A 40 -13.12 -21.99 -13.89
CA LYS A 40 -14.56 -22.23 -13.72
C LYS A 40 -15.40 -21.02 -13.31
N ASP A 41 -14.79 -19.89 -12.93
CA ASP A 41 -15.57 -18.71 -12.52
C ASP A 41 -14.94 -17.38 -12.96
N GLN A 42 -14.81 -17.19 -14.29
CA GLN A 42 -14.26 -15.98 -14.91
C GLN A 42 -14.98 -14.67 -14.51
N SER A 43 -16.13 -14.75 -13.86
CA SER A 43 -16.95 -13.61 -13.46
C SER A 43 -16.39 -12.84 -12.25
N ALA A 44 -15.68 -13.53 -11.34
CA ALA A 44 -15.21 -12.98 -10.07
C ALA A 44 -13.82 -12.30 -10.12
N TYR A 45 -13.03 -12.57 -11.18
CA TYR A 45 -11.61 -12.16 -11.24
C TYR A 45 -11.37 -10.81 -11.89
N ASN A 46 -12.33 -10.33 -12.67
CA ASN A 46 -12.31 -9.00 -13.26
C ASN A 46 -12.98 -7.99 -12.31
N ILE A 47 -12.90 -8.16 -10.99
CA ILE A 47 -13.55 -7.24 -10.06
C ILE A 47 -12.50 -6.29 -9.50
N CYS A 48 -12.63 -5.03 -9.90
CA CYS A 48 -11.99 -3.88 -9.29
C CYS A 48 -12.66 -3.61 -7.94
N HIS A 49 -11.92 -3.75 -6.84
CA HIS A 49 -12.38 -3.28 -5.54
C HIS A 49 -11.81 -1.89 -5.31
N MET A 50 -12.66 -0.95 -4.96
CA MET A 50 -12.29 0.44 -4.67
C MET A 50 -12.56 0.73 -3.20
N TYR A 51 -11.59 1.36 -2.54
CA TYR A 51 -11.62 1.59 -1.10
C TYR A 51 -11.52 3.08 -0.79
N GLY A 52 -12.31 3.52 0.19
CA GLY A 52 -12.03 4.76 0.91
C GLY A 52 -10.95 4.54 1.96
N GLU A 53 -10.36 5.63 2.44
CA GLU A 53 -9.17 5.59 3.30
C GLU A 53 -9.36 4.75 4.56
N SER A 54 -10.50 4.90 5.24
CA SER A 54 -10.83 4.13 6.44
C SER A 54 -11.04 2.62 6.19
N PHE A 55 -11.13 2.19 4.93
CA PHE A 55 -11.41 0.80 4.55
C PHE A 55 -10.21 0.10 3.89
N VAL A 56 -9.08 0.79 3.70
CA VAL A 56 -7.87 0.20 3.09
C VAL A 56 -7.30 -0.95 3.94
N SER A 57 -7.50 -0.89 5.26
CA SER A 57 -7.12 -1.97 6.18
C SER A 57 -7.86 -3.28 5.92
N GLY A 58 -9.07 -3.23 5.36
CA GLY A 58 -9.85 -4.38 4.89
C GLY A 58 -9.54 -4.82 3.46
N GLY A 59 -8.52 -4.23 2.83
CA GLY A 59 -8.02 -4.65 1.52
C GLY A 59 -7.51 -6.10 1.53
N ARG A 60 -7.36 -6.68 0.33
CA ARG A 60 -6.88 -8.06 0.17
C ARG A 60 -5.45 -8.21 0.69
N ARG A 61 -5.16 -9.39 1.24
CA ARG A 61 -3.86 -9.81 1.80
C ARG A 61 -3.42 -11.13 1.20
N ASP A 62 -3.38 -11.15 -0.12
CA ASP A 62 -3.10 -12.32 -0.94
C ASP A 62 -2.24 -11.85 -2.12
N ASP A 63 -1.12 -12.53 -2.37
CA ASP A 63 -0.14 -12.16 -3.38
C ASP A 63 -0.67 -12.32 -4.83
N LYS A 64 -1.86 -12.88 -4.99
CA LYS A 64 -2.61 -12.89 -6.25
C LYS A 64 -3.20 -11.52 -6.61
N TRP A 65 -3.40 -10.69 -5.60
CA TRP A 65 -3.98 -9.35 -5.73
C TRP A 65 -2.89 -8.29 -5.74
N GLU A 66 -3.07 -7.29 -6.58
CA GLU A 66 -2.29 -6.07 -6.58
C GLU A 66 -3.16 -4.97 -5.96
N THR A 67 -2.66 -4.39 -4.88
CA THR A 67 -3.21 -3.19 -4.26
C THR A 67 -2.47 -1.98 -4.84
N THR A 68 -3.22 -0.98 -5.28
CA THR A 68 -2.65 0.32 -5.64
C THR A 68 -3.21 1.39 -4.73
N ILE A 69 -2.34 2.05 -3.97
CA ILE A 69 -2.71 3.22 -3.16
C ILE A 69 -2.49 4.48 -3.99
N ILE A 70 -3.53 5.30 -4.14
CA ILE A 70 -3.48 6.58 -4.84
C ILE A 70 -2.99 7.64 -3.85
N LEU A 71 -1.67 7.69 -3.61
CA LEU A 71 -1.06 8.58 -2.60
C LEU A 71 -1.52 10.03 -2.67
N PRO A 72 -1.68 10.67 -3.85
CA PRO A 72 -2.14 12.05 -3.91
C PRO A 72 -3.56 12.26 -3.35
N LYS A 73 -4.34 11.20 -3.16
CA LYS A 73 -5.70 11.27 -2.60
C LYS A 73 -5.77 10.94 -1.11
N LEU A 74 -4.66 10.58 -0.48
CA LEU A 74 -4.58 10.34 0.94
C LEU A 74 -4.54 11.67 1.71
N GLU A 75 -5.44 11.81 2.68
CA GLU A 75 -5.46 12.96 3.60
C GLU A 75 -4.44 12.77 4.72
N LYS A 76 -4.22 11.53 5.13
CA LYS A 76 -3.26 11.14 6.17
C LYS A 76 -2.51 9.87 5.78
N GLN A 77 -1.51 9.53 6.59
CA GLN A 77 -0.81 8.26 6.49
C GLN A 77 -1.79 7.09 6.66
N VAL A 78 -1.64 6.07 5.83
CA VAL A 78 -2.37 4.80 5.99
C VAL A 78 -1.43 3.77 6.60
N VAL A 79 -1.88 3.13 7.68
CA VAL A 79 -1.12 2.12 8.42
C VAL A 79 -1.85 0.79 8.35
N LEU A 80 -1.14 -0.23 7.91
CA LEU A 80 -1.63 -1.60 7.75
C LEU A 80 -0.84 -2.52 8.67
N ASN A 81 -1.47 -2.96 9.75
CA ASN A 81 -0.87 -3.89 10.70
C ASN A 81 -0.86 -5.33 10.16
N ASN A 82 0.08 -6.13 10.65
CA ASN A 82 0.33 -7.51 10.23
C ASN A 82 0.40 -7.65 8.71
N THR A 83 0.99 -6.66 8.04
CA THR A 83 0.98 -6.54 6.58
C THR A 83 2.37 -6.22 6.11
N ARG A 84 2.85 -6.98 5.12
CA ARG A 84 4.06 -6.68 4.34
C ARG A 84 3.71 -6.45 2.88
N VAL A 85 4.50 -5.61 2.23
CA VAL A 85 4.51 -5.42 0.78
C VAL A 85 5.37 -6.48 0.08
N VAL A 86 4.82 -7.10 -0.95
CA VAL A 86 5.54 -7.85 -1.98
C VAL A 86 5.64 -6.95 -3.21
N GLY A 87 6.84 -6.46 -3.49
CA GLY A 87 7.08 -5.50 -4.55
C GLY A 87 8.57 -5.21 -4.73
N VAL A 88 8.88 -4.21 -5.54
CA VAL A 88 10.27 -3.77 -5.75
C VAL A 88 10.75 -3.02 -4.52
N GLU A 89 11.59 -3.69 -3.74
CA GLU A 89 12.23 -3.11 -2.57
C GLU A 89 13.27 -2.09 -3.00
N ARG A 90 13.29 -0.93 -2.33
CA ARG A 90 14.46 -0.05 -2.35
C ARG A 90 15.44 -0.62 -1.35
N SER A 91 16.25 -1.59 -1.78
CA SER A 91 17.37 -2.08 -0.97
C SER A 91 18.35 -0.94 -0.75
N PHE A 92 18.27 -0.31 0.42
CA PHE A 92 19.43 0.30 1.02
C PHE A 92 20.27 -0.85 1.58
N ALA A 93 21.58 -0.86 1.31
CA ALA A 93 22.52 -1.58 2.17
C ALA A 93 22.19 -1.16 3.61
N GLU A 94 21.84 -2.13 4.47
CA GLU A 94 21.32 -1.90 5.82
C GLU A 94 22.11 -0.77 6.51
N PRO A 95 21.51 0.42 6.75
CA PRO A 95 22.10 1.30 7.73
C PRO A 95 21.75 0.66 9.07
N THR A 96 22.78 0.14 9.74
CA THR A 96 22.80 -0.47 11.07
C THR A 96 22.15 0.39 12.18
N SER A 97 21.66 1.59 11.82
CA SER A 97 21.06 2.60 12.68
C SER A 97 19.53 2.53 12.79
N VAL A 98 18.80 1.81 11.92
CA VAL A 98 17.33 1.77 11.98
C VAL A 98 16.88 0.75 13.02
N ARG A 99 16.41 1.22 14.18
CA ARG A 99 16.00 0.34 15.31
C ARG A 99 14.52 0.44 15.62
N THR A 100 13.89 1.55 15.25
CA THR A 100 12.48 1.84 15.53
C THR A 100 11.69 2.11 14.25
N GLU A 101 10.37 1.97 14.35
CA GLU A 101 9.44 2.33 13.29
C GLU A 101 9.58 3.81 12.89
N ARG A 102 9.85 4.67 13.87
CA ARG A 102 10.08 6.10 13.66
C ARG A 102 11.35 6.35 12.83
N ASP A 103 12.44 5.64 13.09
CA ASP A 103 13.66 5.76 12.29
C ASP A 103 13.40 5.37 10.82
N CYS A 104 12.58 4.33 10.61
CA CYS A 104 12.19 3.87 9.27
C CYS A 104 11.31 4.91 8.56
N PHE A 105 10.37 5.52 9.29
CA PHE A 105 9.54 6.62 8.81
C PHE A 105 10.40 7.83 8.40
N ASP A 106 11.30 8.29 9.27
CA ASP A 106 12.18 9.43 9.00
C ASP A 106 13.09 9.17 7.78
N LYS A 107 13.59 7.93 7.63
CA LYS A 107 14.33 7.52 6.43
C LYS A 107 13.50 7.55 5.16
N CYS A 108 12.24 7.09 5.22
CA CYS A 108 11.33 7.18 4.08
C CYS A 108 11.04 8.64 3.72
N LEU A 109 10.84 9.52 4.71
CA LEU A 109 10.63 10.95 4.45
C LEU A 109 11.85 11.62 3.79
N GLY A 110 13.06 11.21 4.14
CA GLY A 110 14.29 11.70 3.52
C GLY A 110 14.54 11.19 2.09
N ASP A 111 13.88 10.12 1.66
CA ASP A 111 13.98 9.58 0.30
C ASP A 111 12.85 10.14 -0.58
N LEU A 112 13.22 10.99 -1.55
CA LEU A 112 12.29 11.63 -2.48
C LEU A 112 11.48 10.64 -3.33
N PHE A 113 11.85 9.37 -3.40
CA PHE A 113 11.09 8.33 -4.11
C PHE A 113 10.39 7.36 -3.17
N CYS A 114 10.57 7.46 -1.85
CA CYS A 114 9.87 6.58 -0.93
C CYS A 114 8.38 6.96 -0.84
N VAL A 115 7.53 5.97 -1.10
CA VAL A 115 6.07 6.06 -1.06
C VAL A 115 5.45 5.23 0.05
N ALA A 116 6.17 4.20 0.50
CA ALA A 116 5.77 3.35 1.60
C ALA A 116 7.00 2.72 2.27
N PHE A 117 6.80 2.23 3.49
CA PHE A 117 7.77 1.34 4.13
C PHE A 117 7.06 0.22 4.89
N THR A 118 7.79 -0.86 5.14
CA THR A 118 7.40 -1.89 6.10
C THR A 118 8.40 -1.89 7.25
N PHE A 119 7.90 -1.82 8.48
CA PHE A 119 8.69 -2.02 9.68
C PHE A 119 8.30 -3.35 10.35
N CYS A 120 9.29 -4.08 10.88
CA CYS A 120 9.13 -5.38 11.50
C CYS A 120 9.69 -5.37 12.91
N THR A 121 8.85 -5.70 13.89
CA THR A 121 9.26 -5.91 15.30
C THR A 121 9.74 -7.34 15.55
N CYS A 122 10.00 -8.08 14.47
CA CYS A 122 10.36 -9.49 14.51
C CYS A 122 11.80 -9.65 15.07
N PRO A 123 12.01 -10.42 16.16
CA PRO A 123 13.32 -10.57 16.78
C PRO A 123 14.36 -11.24 15.88
N THR A 124 13.90 -12.05 14.92
CA THR A 124 14.73 -12.93 14.09
C THR A 124 15.19 -12.29 12.78
N LYS A 125 14.62 -11.16 12.37
CA LYS A 125 15.00 -10.48 11.13
C LYS A 125 16.07 -9.41 11.42
N ALA A 126 17.19 -9.50 10.70
CA ALA A 126 18.24 -8.47 10.72
C ALA A 126 17.70 -7.16 10.12
N GLN A 127 17.11 -7.25 8.94
CA GLN A 127 16.44 -6.11 8.30
C GLN A 127 15.05 -5.90 8.90
N LYS A 128 14.92 -4.85 9.71
CA LYS A 128 13.64 -4.44 10.32
C LYS A 128 12.88 -3.40 9.51
N CYS A 129 13.49 -2.78 8.52
CA CYS A 129 12.92 -1.70 7.73
C CYS A 129 13.16 -1.93 6.24
N THR A 130 12.09 -1.84 5.45
CA THR A 130 12.14 -1.92 3.99
C THR A 130 11.40 -0.73 3.41
N LEU A 131 12.04 0.02 2.52
CA LEU A 131 11.45 1.16 1.83
C LEU A 131 11.00 0.75 0.43
N TYR A 132 10.00 1.44 -0.10
CA TYR A 132 9.43 1.14 -1.42
C TYR A 132 9.21 2.41 -2.23
N SER A 133 9.45 2.33 -3.55
CA SER A 133 9.17 3.43 -4.50
C SER A 133 7.99 3.19 -5.44
N ASP A 134 7.48 1.96 -5.53
CA ASP A 134 6.33 1.67 -6.38
C ASP A 134 5.02 1.83 -5.60
N VAL A 135 3.97 2.31 -6.25
CA VAL A 135 2.62 2.41 -5.66
C VAL A 135 1.78 1.17 -5.94
N ARG A 136 2.21 0.33 -6.89
CA ARG A 136 1.60 -0.96 -7.22
C ARG A 136 2.30 -2.06 -6.45
N MET A 137 1.56 -2.68 -5.54
CA MET A 137 2.13 -3.58 -4.56
C MET A 137 1.17 -4.72 -4.28
N SER A 138 1.67 -5.93 -4.16
CA SER A 138 0.90 -7.00 -3.53
C SER A 138 1.05 -6.90 -2.02
N LEU A 139 -0.04 -7.09 -1.28
CA LEU A 139 -0.03 -7.08 0.18
C LEU A 139 -0.23 -8.50 0.68
N VAL A 140 0.59 -8.91 1.63
CA VAL A 140 0.51 -10.23 2.26
C VAL A 140 0.44 -10.09 3.77
N GLU A 141 -0.24 -11.02 4.42
CA GLU A 141 -0.28 -11.08 5.87
C GLU A 141 1.06 -11.54 6.42
N GLU A 142 1.63 -10.77 7.33
CA GLU A 142 2.85 -11.13 8.05
C GLU A 142 2.82 -10.55 9.46
N ARG A 143 2.72 -11.43 10.46
CA ARG A 143 2.61 -11.02 11.87
C ARG A 143 3.84 -10.26 12.34
N GLY A 144 3.62 -9.22 13.14
CA GLY A 144 4.71 -8.40 13.68
C GLY A 144 5.31 -7.42 12.66
N THR A 145 4.65 -7.24 11.52
CA THR A 145 5.00 -6.21 10.53
C THR A 145 3.92 -5.15 10.42
N SER A 146 4.32 -3.91 10.18
CA SER A 146 3.42 -2.80 9.85
C SER A 146 3.88 -2.16 8.55
N THR A 147 2.95 -1.99 7.62
CA THR A 147 3.18 -1.27 6.36
C THR A 147 2.55 0.11 6.43
N HIS A 148 3.31 1.12 6.06
CA HIS A 148 2.94 2.53 6.14
C HIS A 148 3.01 3.15 4.74
N PHE A 149 1.89 3.68 4.27
CA PHE A 149 1.84 4.47 3.04
C PHE A 149 1.89 5.95 3.37
N ILE A 150 2.83 6.65 2.74
CA ILE A 150 3.16 8.03 3.08
C ILE A 150 2.45 8.99 2.15
N SER A 151 1.62 9.86 2.73
CA SER A 151 1.07 11.02 2.03
C SER A 151 1.96 12.23 2.27
N ARG A 152 2.58 12.77 1.21
CA ARG A 152 3.38 14.01 1.32
C ARG A 152 2.56 15.27 1.55
N ARG A 153 1.22 15.20 1.43
CA ARG A 153 0.34 16.31 1.80
C ARG A 153 0.36 16.59 3.31
N VAL A 154 0.74 15.60 4.13
CA VAL A 154 0.92 15.77 5.59
C VAL A 154 2.12 16.70 5.91
N GLN A 155 3.04 16.93 4.97
CA GLN A 155 4.11 17.94 5.14
C GLN A 155 3.59 19.38 5.04
N SER A 156 2.66 19.68 4.12
CA SER A 156 2.22 21.08 3.90
C SER A 156 1.44 21.69 5.08
N SER A 157 1.00 20.87 6.04
CA SER A 157 0.33 21.33 7.26
C SER A 157 1.24 21.51 8.47
N SER A 158 2.50 21.04 8.39
CA SER A 158 3.45 21.09 9.52
C SER A 158 4.42 22.29 9.43
N ASP A 159 4.45 23.00 8.30
CA ASP A 159 5.28 24.18 8.06
C ASP A 159 4.57 25.52 8.40
N VAL A 160 3.44 25.49 9.14
CA VAL A 160 2.68 26.71 9.52
C VAL A 160 3.00 27.20 10.95
N TYR A 161 3.99 26.59 11.63
CA TYR A 161 4.50 27.13 12.90
C TYR A 161 6.02 27.34 12.82
N THR A 162 6.41 28.40 12.11
CA THR A 162 7.66 29.13 12.41
C THR A 162 7.36 30.61 12.47
#